data_AF-A0A244EH44-F1
#
_entry.id   AF-A0A244EH44-F1
#
_cell.length_a   1.000
_cell.length_b   1.000
_cell.length_c   1.000
_cell.angle_alpha   90.00
_cell.angle_beta   90.00
_cell.angle_gamma   90.00
#
_symmetry.space_group_name_H-M   'P 1'
#
loop_
_entity.id
_entity.type
_entity.pdbx_description
1 polymer ?
#
loop_
_entity_poly.entity_id
_entity_poly.type
_entity_poly.pdbx_seq_one_letter_code
_entity_poly.pdbx_strand_id
1 'polypeptide(L)' 'MRLRALVVLLLVANLLYFAWSRGGLAMFGAVPAQLGQSEPERLTQQVRPQLLKILKDEAAPKP' A
#
# COMPACT_ATOMS: atom_id res chain seq x y z
N MET A 1 24.26 -25.13 -23.34
CA MET A 1 22.88 -25.34 -22.82
C MET A 1 22.66 -24.83 -21.40
N ARG A 2 23.60 -25.03 -20.45
CA ARG A 2 23.49 -24.56 -19.05
C ARG A 2 23.20 -23.06 -18.90
N LEU A 3 23.85 -22.21 -19.70
CA LEU A 3 23.62 -20.76 -19.70
C LEU A 3 22.20 -20.35 -20.09
N ARG A 4 21.59 -21.02 -21.08
CA ARG A 4 20.21 -20.71 -21.50
C ARG A 4 19.22 -21.05 -20.40
N ALA A 5 19.40 -22.20 -19.73
CA ALA A 5 18.58 -22.60 -18.59
C ALA A 5 18.73 -21.60 -17.43
N LEU A 6 19.95 -21.14 -17.13
CA LEU A 6 20.19 -20.10 -16.13
C LEU A 6 19.51 -18.78 -16.47
N VAL A 7 19.58 -18.34 -17.73
CA VAL A 7 18.91 -17.11 -18.18
C VAL A 7 17.40 -17.23 -18.03
N VAL A 8 16.80 -18.36 -18.44
CA VAL A 8 15.36 -18.59 -18.29
C VAL A 8 14.96 -18.60 -16.81
N LEU A 9 15.73 -19.28 -15.96
CA LEU A 9 15.51 -19.28 -14.51
C LEU A 9 15.54 -17.86 -13.93
N LEU A 10 16.53 -17.06 -14.34
CA LEU A 10 16.68 -15.68 -13.89
C LEU A 10 15.48 -14.83 -14.30
N LEU A 11 15.00 -14.98 -15.54
CA LEU A 11 13.82 -14.27 -16.03
C LEU A 11 12.56 -14.64 -15.24
N VAL A 12 12.34 -15.93 -14.97
CA VAL A 12 11.20 -16.39 -14.17
C VAL A 12 11.28 -15.82 -12.75
N ALA A 13 12.44 -15.87 -12.11
CA ALA A 13 12.65 -15.29 -10.79
C ALA A 13 12.34 -13.77 -10.78
N ASN A 14 12.73 -13.05 -11.83
CA ASN A 14 12.48 -11.62 -11.95
C ASN A 14 10.98 -11.31 -12.11
N LEU A 15 10.28 -12.08 -12.96
CA LEU A 15 8.83 -11.93 -13.14
C LEU A 15 8.04 -12.22 -11.87
N LEU A 16 8.45 -13.26 -11.12
CA LEU A 16 7.86 -13.57 -9.81
C LEU A 16 8.08 -12.43 -8.82
N TYR A 17 9.30 -11.91 -8.74
CA TYR A 17 9.62 -10.77 -7.88
C TYR A 17 8.82 -9.51 -8.27
N PHE A 18 8.67 -9.24 -9.56
CA PHE A 18 7.88 -8.12 -10.09
C PHE A 18 6.40 -8.25 -9.77
N ALA A 19 5.81 -9.44 -9.92
CA ALA A 19 4.43 -9.70 -9.56
C ALA A 19 4.20 -9.55 -8.05
N TRP A 20 5.14 -10.04 -7.23
CA TRP A 20 5.12 -9.89 -5.78
C TRP A 20 5.22 -8.42 -5.35
N SER A 21 6.15 -7.65 -5.92
CA SER A 21 6.37 -6.25 -5.55
C SER A 21 5.21 -5.32 -5.93
N ARG A 22 4.38 -5.70 -6.90
CA ARG A 22 3.15 -4.98 -7.27
C ARG A 22 1.90 -5.41 -6.50
N GLY A 23 2.04 -6.30 -5.52
CA GLY A 23 0.90 -6.82 -4.76
C GLY A 23 0.08 -7.88 -5.51
N GLY A 24 0.59 -8.45 -6.60
CA GLY A 24 -0.06 -9.57 -7.29
C GLY A 24 -0.19 -10.83 -6.44
N LEU A 25 0.63 -10.95 -5.39
CA LEU A 25 0.53 -12.00 -4.38
C LEU A 25 -0.19 -11.55 -3.10
N ALA A 26 -0.89 -10.41 -3.13
CA ALA A 26 -1.63 -9.91 -1.97
C ALA A 26 -2.72 -10.89 -1.50
N MET A 27 -3.34 -11.63 -2.42
CA MET A 27 -4.32 -12.68 -2.10
C MET A 27 -3.73 -13.83 -1.27
N PHE A 28 -2.41 -14.02 -1.30
CA PHE A 28 -1.69 -15.04 -0.55
C PHE A 28 -1.06 -14.49 0.74
N GLY A 29 -1.38 -13.24 1.14
CA GLY A 29 -0.80 -12.58 2.31
C GLY A 29 0.68 -12.16 2.13
N ALA A 30 1.26 -12.41 0.96
CA ALA A 30 2.61 -12.00 0.60
C ALA A 30 2.59 -10.58 0.02
N VAL A 31 2.21 -9.60 0.84
CA VAL A 31 2.25 -8.17 0.47
C VAL A 31 3.58 -7.58 0.94
N PRO A 32 4.31 -6.84 0.10
CA PRO A 32 5.46 -6.07 0.55
C PRO A 32 5.01 -5.07 1.62
N ALA A 33 5.67 -5.04 2.77
CA ALA A 33 5.37 -4.08 3.84
C ALA A 33 5.31 -2.63 3.32
N GLN A 34 6.11 -2.31 2.29
CA GLN A 34 6.17 -1.00 1.63
C GLN A 34 4.86 -0.56 0.93
N LEU A 35 3.99 -1.48 0.49
CA LEU A 35 2.66 -1.15 -0.06
C LEU A 35 1.62 -0.90 1.03
N GLY A 36 1.83 -1.44 2.24
CA GLY A 36 1.04 -1.14 3.44
C GLY A 36 1.55 0.10 4.19
N GLN A 37 2.80 0.50 3.96
CA GLN A 37 3.44 1.65 4.60
C GLN A 37 3.09 2.95 3.85
N SER A 38 1.81 3.30 3.82
CA SER A 38 1.39 4.69 3.59
C SER A 38 1.86 5.52 4.79
N GLU A 39 3.10 6.04 4.72
CA GLU A 39 3.78 6.95 5.67
C GLU A 39 2.90 7.46 6.85
N PRO A 40 2.72 6.67 7.92
CA PRO A 40 1.94 7.09 9.09
C PRO A 40 2.63 8.24 9.84
N GLU A 41 3.93 8.44 9.62
CA GLU A 41 4.72 9.58 10.12
C GLU A 41 4.13 10.95 9.72
N ARG A 42 3.35 11.03 8.64
CA ARG A 42 2.63 12.26 8.30
C ARG A 42 1.53 12.60 9.30
N LEU A 43 0.93 11.61 9.96
CA LEU A 43 -0.10 11.82 10.98
C LEU A 43 0.50 12.45 12.24
N THR A 44 1.72 12.05 12.62
CA THR A 44 2.45 12.59 13.78
C THR A 44 3.01 13.99 13.54
N GLN A 45 3.29 14.34 12.28
CA GLN A 45 3.68 15.69 11.88
C GLN A 45 2.48 16.62 11.63
N GLN A 46 1.24 16.16 11.85
CA GLN A 46 0.07 17.04 11.73
C GLN A 46 0.07 18.07 12.86
N VAL A 47 0.35 19.32 12.51
CA VAL A 47 0.26 20.43 13.43
C VAL A 47 -1.22 20.76 13.67
N ARG A 48 -1.71 20.42 14.87
CA ARG A 48 -3.02 20.83 15.44
C ARG A 48 -4.28 20.37 14.69
N PRO A 49 -4.53 19.05 14.58
CA PRO A 49 -5.78 18.52 14.04
C PRO A 49 -7.04 19.01 14.80
N GLN A 50 -6.92 19.48 16.05
CA GLN A 50 -8.04 19.94 16.87
C GLN A 50 -8.67 21.28 16.40
N LEU A 51 -8.03 22.01 15.50
CA LEU A 51 -8.59 23.24 14.91
C LEU A 51 -9.61 22.96 13.80
N LEU A 52 -9.71 21.71 13.34
CA LEU A 52 -10.64 21.30 12.31
C LEU A 52 -12.06 21.18 12.91
N LYS A 53 -12.93 22.16 12.63
CA LYS A 53 -14.33 22.13 13.06
C LYS A 53 -15.21 21.51 11.98
N ILE A 54 -15.66 20.28 12.21
CA ILE A 54 -16.61 19.59 11.35
C ILE A 54 -17.99 20.22 11.59
N LEU A 55 -18.46 21.03 10.65
CA LEU A 55 -19.83 21.54 10.66
C LEU A 55 -20.73 20.41 10.17
N LYS A 56 -21.60 19.93 11.05
CA LYS A 56 -22.64 18.97 10.71
C LYS A 56 -23.72 19.73 9.94
N ASP A 57 -24.06 19.28 8.74
CA ASP A 57 -25.18 19.86 7.99
C ASP A 57 -26.42 19.85 8.87
N GLU A 58 -26.95 21.05 9.10
CA GLU A 58 -28.01 21.35 10.04
C GLU A 58 -29.35 20.89 9.45
N ALA A 59 -29.90 19.79 9.97
CA ALA A 59 -31.28 19.38 9.71
C ALA A 59 -31.80 18.65 10.96
N ALA A 60 -32.85 19.06 11.64
CA ALA A 60 -33.70 20.25 11.60
C ALA A 60 -34.32 20.37 13.01
N PRO A 61 -34.81 21.53 13.45
CA PRO A 61 -35.20 21.72 14.84
C PRO A 61 -36.62 21.21 15.14
N LYS A 62 -36.83 20.89 16.44
CA LYS A 62 -38.11 21.03 17.19
C LYS A 62 -39.12 19.85 17.00
N PRO A 63 -40.06 19.54 17.93
CA PRO A 63 -40.61 20.29 19.07
C PRO A 63 -40.15 19.96 20.48
#